data_AF-A0AAN5IDB1-F1
#
_entry.id   AF-A0AAN5IDB1-F1
#
_cell.length_a   1.000
_cell.length_b   1.000
_cell.length_c   1.000
_cell.angle_alpha   90.00
_cell.angle_beta   90.00
_cell.angle_gamma   90.00
#
_symmetry.space_group_name_H-M   'P 1'
#
loop_
_entity.id
_entity.type
_entity.pdbx_description
1 polymer ?
#
loop_
_entity_poly.entity_id
_entity_poly.type
_entity_poly.pdbx_seq_one_letter_code
_entity_poly.pdbx_strand_id
1 'polypeptide(L)'
;QFRAIGARRQTAAQTAAKTLAQLRNHSIFDEIPFIAEKTDILAVEDYTSGAMENPGLITFNTHVVGQEKTHTHEFAHMYFGNLVTLSTWNDVWVNEGLATFFQ
;
A
#
# COMPACT_ATOMS: atom_id res chain seq x y z
N GLN A 1 -3.68 9.25 -8.83
CA GLN A 1 -2.62 9.17 -9.87
C GLN A 1 -1.39 8.50 -9.27
N PHE A 2 -0.66 7.65 -10.02
CA PHE A 2 0.57 7.00 -9.54
C PHE A 2 1.81 7.56 -10.22
N ARG A 3 2.86 7.80 -9.45
CA ARG A 3 4.22 8.03 -9.99
C ARG A 3 5.20 7.14 -9.23
N ALA A 4 5.93 6.31 -9.96
CA ALA A 4 6.97 5.47 -9.40
C ALA A 4 8.37 6.08 -9.64
N ILE A 5 9.22 6.02 -8.62
CA ILE A 5 10.57 6.58 -8.57
C ILE A 5 11.54 5.47 -8.13
N GLY A 6 12.71 5.41 -8.76
CA GLY A 6 13.75 4.43 -8.47
C GLY A 6 13.74 3.20 -9.38
N ALA A 7 14.40 2.13 -8.95
CA ALA A 7 14.53 0.89 -9.70
C ALA A 7 13.15 0.26 -9.99
N ARG A 8 13.02 -0.41 -11.15
CA ARG A 8 11.80 -1.11 -11.57
C ARG A 8 10.51 -0.25 -11.60
N ARG A 9 10.64 1.08 -11.71
CA ARG A 9 9.51 2.04 -11.70
C ARG A 9 8.34 1.70 -12.62
N GLN A 10 8.59 1.15 -13.82
CA GLN A 10 7.51 0.79 -14.74
C GLN A 10 6.69 -0.38 -14.20
N THR A 11 7.35 -1.44 -13.75
CA THR A 11 6.71 -2.59 -13.10
C THR A 11 5.96 -2.13 -11.86
N ALA A 12 6.58 -1.31 -11.01
CA ALA A 12 5.96 -0.77 -9.81
C ALA A 12 4.64 -0.02 -10.13
N ALA A 13 4.68 0.91 -11.10
CA ALA A 13 3.49 1.67 -11.50
C ALA A 13 2.37 0.79 -12.09
N GLN A 14 2.73 -0.25 -12.86
CA GLN A 14 1.78 -1.20 -13.43
C GLN A 14 1.14 -2.08 -12.34
N THR A 15 1.96 -2.66 -11.46
CA THR A 15 1.51 -3.47 -10.33
C THR A 15 0.59 -2.65 -9.42
N ALA A 16 0.96 -1.41 -9.14
CA ALA A 16 0.17 -0.48 -8.33
C ALA A 16 -1.21 -0.19 -8.91
N ALA A 17 -1.28 0.15 -10.19
CA ALA A 17 -2.54 0.43 -10.87
C ALA A 17 -3.46 -0.81 -10.88
N LYS A 18 -2.89 -1.99 -11.16
CA LYS A 18 -3.62 -3.26 -11.17
C LYS A 18 -4.19 -3.59 -9.78
N THR A 19 -3.34 -3.60 -8.75
CA THR A 19 -3.70 -4.04 -7.41
C THR A 19 -4.65 -3.08 -6.71
N LEU A 20 -4.50 -1.76 -6.86
CA LEU A 20 -5.48 -0.82 -6.33
C LEU A 20 -6.86 -1.00 -6.98
N ALA A 21 -6.90 -1.24 -8.30
CA ALA A 21 -8.17 -1.50 -9.00
C ALA A 21 -8.82 -2.80 -8.50
N GLN A 22 -8.03 -3.85 -8.25
CA GLN A 22 -8.53 -5.10 -7.67
C GLN A 22 -9.05 -4.91 -6.25
N LEU A 23 -8.30 -4.23 -5.38
CA LEU A 23 -8.69 -3.96 -4.00
C LEU A 23 -10.03 -3.21 -3.95
N ARG A 24 -10.20 -2.19 -4.80
CA ARG A 24 -11.44 -1.40 -4.88
C ARG A 24 -12.65 -2.16 -5.43
N ASN A 25 -12.50 -3.37 -5.95
CA ASN A 25 -13.65 -4.19 -6.34
C ASN A 25 -14.32 -4.89 -5.14
N HIS A 26 -13.74 -4.80 -3.95
CA HIS A 26 -14.40 -5.27 -2.73
C HIS A 26 -15.43 -4.23 -2.27
N SER A 27 -16.69 -4.66 -2.13
CA SER A 27 -17.82 -3.78 -1.81
C SER A 27 -17.70 -3.03 -0.47
N ILE A 28 -16.83 -3.48 0.44
CA ILE A 28 -16.52 -2.78 1.69
C ILE A 28 -15.92 -1.39 1.44
N PHE A 29 -15.34 -1.13 0.26
CA PHE A 29 -14.71 0.14 -0.09
C PHE A 29 -15.58 1.04 -0.99
N ASP A 30 -16.76 0.61 -1.43
CA ASP A 30 -17.57 1.34 -2.42
C ASP A 30 -17.95 2.76 -1.95
N GLU A 31 -18.23 2.92 -0.65
CA GLU A 31 -18.62 4.20 -0.05
C GLU A 31 -17.49 4.89 0.72
N ILE A 32 -16.28 4.31 0.72
CA ILE A 32 -15.15 4.83 1.49
C ILE A 32 -14.15 5.49 0.53
N PRO A 33 -13.96 6.81 0.58
CA PRO A 33 -13.00 7.48 -0.27
C PRO A 33 -11.59 7.03 0.07
N PHE A 34 -10.79 6.80 -0.98
CA PHE A 34 -9.38 6.54 -0.81
C PHE A 34 -8.67 7.81 -0.33
N ILE A 35 -7.94 7.73 0.78
CA ILE A 35 -7.50 8.90 1.55
C ILE A 35 -6.52 9.83 0.81
N ALA A 36 -5.78 9.32 -0.18
CA ALA A 36 -4.78 10.10 -0.91
C ALA A 36 -5.24 10.42 -2.34
N GLU A 37 -5.26 11.70 -2.71
CA GLU A 37 -5.54 12.16 -4.08
C GLU A 37 -4.53 11.58 -5.11
N LYS A 38 -3.30 11.36 -4.64
CA LYS A 38 -2.17 10.81 -5.37
C LYS A 38 -1.38 9.88 -4.46
N THR A 39 -0.88 8.78 -5.03
CA THR A 39 0.03 7.88 -4.32
C THR A 39 1.29 7.69 -5.15
N ASP A 40 2.42 8.14 -4.64
CA ASP A 40 3.72 7.86 -5.22
C ASP A 40 4.29 6.55 -4.70
N ILE A 41 5.18 5.95 -5.48
CA ILE A 41 5.89 4.72 -5.13
C ILE A 41 7.38 5.00 -5.19
N LEU A 42 8.08 4.79 -4.09
CA LEU A 42 9.51 4.95 -4.01
C LEU A 42 10.19 3.60 -3.79
N ALA A 43 10.98 3.15 -4.76
CA ALA A 43 11.82 1.98 -4.63
C ALA A 43 13.14 2.36 -3.93
N VAL A 44 13.43 1.76 -2.78
CA VAL A 44 14.59 2.02 -1.93
C VAL A 44 15.48 0.77 -1.88
N GLU A 45 16.77 0.90 -2.19
CA GLU A 45 17.69 -0.24 -2.30
C GLU A 45 18.03 -0.86 -0.93
N ASP A 46 18.46 -0.04 0.04
CA ASP A 46 18.82 -0.48 1.40
C ASP A 46 17.67 -0.28 2.39
N TYR A 47 16.49 -0.83 2.06
CA TYR A 47 15.33 -0.75 2.95
C TYR A 47 15.25 -1.99 3.85
N THR A 48 15.29 -1.81 5.17
CA THR A 48 15.30 -2.92 6.13
C THR A 48 13.98 -3.68 6.19
N SER A 49 12.87 -3.01 5.90
CA SER A 49 11.53 -3.59 5.82
C SER A 49 11.19 -3.97 4.38
N GLY A 50 10.10 -4.72 4.18
CA GLY A 50 9.58 -5.00 2.83
C GLY A 50 9.04 -3.74 2.16
N ALA A 51 8.08 -3.08 2.80
CA ALA A 51 7.47 -1.83 2.36
C ALA A 51 6.95 -1.03 3.58
N MET A 52 6.40 0.16 3.34
CA MET A 52 5.79 1.02 4.37
C MET A 52 4.71 1.92 3.76
N GLU A 53 3.59 2.04 4.47
CA GLU A 53 2.30 2.54 4.01
C GLU A 53 2.12 4.06 4.04
N ASN A 54 3.19 4.86 4.00
CA ASN A 54 3.06 6.30 4.25
C ASN A 54 2.03 6.95 3.29
N PRO A 55 0.99 7.63 3.81
CA PRO A 55 -0.07 8.21 2.98
C PRO A 55 0.49 9.12 1.88
N GLY A 56 0.18 8.79 0.63
CA GLY A 56 0.63 9.53 -0.54
C GLY A 56 2.03 9.20 -1.06
N LEU A 57 2.83 8.40 -0.34
CA LEU A 57 4.15 7.93 -0.78
C LEU A 57 4.48 6.57 -0.16
N ILE A 58 4.10 5.48 -0.83
CA ILE A 58 4.43 4.14 -0.34
C ILE A 58 5.89 3.84 -0.70
N THR A 59 6.67 3.41 0.28
CA THR A 59 8.07 3.01 0.06
C THR A 59 8.17 1.50 -0.03
N PHE A 60 8.99 1.00 -0.95
CA PHE A 60 9.21 -0.44 -1.14
C PHE A 60 10.69 -0.73 -1.22
N ASN A 61 11.11 -1.86 -0.66
CA ASN A 61 12.38 -2.46 -0.99
C ASN A 61 12.38 -2.89 -2.48
N THR A 62 13.48 -2.65 -3.20
CA THR A 62 13.63 -3.01 -4.63
C THR A 62 13.38 -4.50 -4.93
N HIS A 63 13.57 -5.40 -3.96
CA HIS A 63 13.31 -6.82 -4.10
C HIS A 63 11.81 -7.16 -4.18
N VAL A 64 10.94 -6.34 -3.57
CA VAL A 64 9.49 -6.58 -3.47
C VAL A 64 8.63 -5.56 -4.24
N VAL A 65 9.21 -4.48 -4.76
CA VAL A 65 8.51 -3.40 -5.49
C VAL A 65 7.79 -3.82 -6.79
N GLY A 66 7.89 -5.08 -7.20
CA GLY A 66 7.09 -5.64 -8.30
C GLY A 66 6.00 -6.62 -7.85
N GLN A 67 5.94 -6.96 -6.57
CA GLN A 67 5.08 -8.02 -6.06
C GLN A 67 3.67 -7.51 -5.81
N GLU A 68 2.68 -8.19 -6.39
CA GLU A 68 1.27 -7.79 -6.28
C GLU A 68 0.79 -7.83 -4.82
N LYS A 69 1.10 -8.93 -4.10
CA LYS A 69 0.77 -9.10 -2.69
C LYS A 69 1.19 -7.91 -1.85
N THR A 70 2.47 -7.53 -1.91
CA THR A 70 2.97 -6.38 -1.14
C THR A 70 2.25 -5.09 -1.50
N HIS A 71 1.95 -4.83 -2.78
CA HIS A 71 1.18 -3.63 -3.14
C HIS A 71 -0.24 -3.65 -2.57
N THR A 72 -0.91 -4.80 -2.61
CA THR A 72 -2.26 -4.95 -2.05
C THR A 72 -2.26 -4.71 -0.53
N HIS A 73 -1.25 -5.24 0.18
CA HIS A 73 -1.05 -4.99 1.63
C HIS A 73 -0.91 -3.49 1.92
N GLU A 74 0.01 -2.80 1.25
CA GLU A 74 0.23 -1.36 1.48
C GLU A 74 -0.96 -0.50 1.05
N PHE A 75 -1.74 -0.91 0.04
CA PHE A 75 -2.97 -0.19 -0.32
C PHE A 75 -4.10 -0.42 0.68
N ALA A 76 -4.21 -1.61 1.27
CA ALA A 76 -5.18 -1.86 2.33
C ALA A 76 -4.93 -0.94 3.53
N HIS A 77 -3.66 -0.64 3.84
CA HIS A 77 -3.31 0.31 4.89
C HIS A 77 -3.83 1.73 4.69
N MET A 78 -4.12 2.15 3.44
CA MET A 78 -4.77 3.44 3.17
C MET A 78 -6.13 3.56 3.87
N TYR A 79 -6.78 2.42 4.13
CA TYR A 79 -7.99 2.34 4.95
C TYR A 79 -7.65 1.92 6.39
N PHE A 80 -6.89 0.84 6.57
CA PHE A 80 -6.58 0.22 7.86
C PHE A 80 -5.18 0.58 8.35
N GLY A 81 -5.09 1.66 9.11
CA GLY A 81 -3.85 2.19 9.68
C GLY A 81 -3.68 3.68 9.39
N ASN A 82 -4.13 4.12 8.21
CA ASN A 82 -4.08 5.52 7.79
C ASN A 82 -5.42 6.26 7.97
N LEU A 83 -6.52 5.76 7.40
CA LEU A 83 -7.84 6.39 7.57
C LEU A 83 -8.42 6.11 8.95
N VAL A 84 -8.39 4.86 9.38
CA VAL A 84 -8.71 4.45 10.75
C VAL A 84 -7.42 3.91 11.36
N THR A 85 -6.97 4.53 12.45
CA THR A 85 -5.71 4.18 13.10
C THR A 85 -5.94 3.67 14.52
N LEU A 86 -5.05 2.81 14.98
CA LEU A 86 -5.05 2.27 16.34
C LEU A 86 -4.93 3.39 17.39
N SER A 87 -5.57 3.21 18.54
CA SER A 87 -5.39 4.11 19.67
C SER A 87 -4.09 3.84 20.43
N THR A 88 -3.61 2.59 20.39
CA THR A 88 -2.40 2.12 21.07
C THR A 88 -1.75 0.95 20.35
N TRP A 89 -0.42 0.86 20.41
CA TRP A 89 0.39 -0.14 19.68
C TRP A 89 0.08 -1.60 20.04
N ASN A 90 -0.58 -1.84 21.17
CA ASN A 90 -1.08 -3.17 21.52
C ASN A 90 -2.07 -3.71 20.45
N ASP A 91 -2.73 -2.82 19.72
CA ASP A 91 -3.70 -3.15 18.67
C ASP A 91 -3.13 -3.07 17.26
N VAL A 92 -1.79 -3.10 17.10
CA VAL A 92 -1.13 -3.06 15.78
C VAL A 92 -1.62 -4.16 14.83
N TRP A 93 -2.10 -5.29 15.38
CA TRP A 93 -2.71 -6.37 14.62
C TRP A 93 -3.94 -5.93 13.81
N VAL A 94 -4.65 -4.88 14.23
CA VAL A 94 -5.78 -4.33 13.48
C VAL A 94 -5.30 -3.74 12.15
N ASN A 95 -4.15 -3.06 12.15
CA ASN A 95 -3.55 -2.54 10.91
C ASN A 95 -2.97 -3.69 10.07
N GLU A 96 -1.96 -4.37 10.60
CA GLU A 96 -1.17 -5.36 9.85
C GLU A 96 -1.98 -6.61 9.50
N GLY A 97 -2.88 -7.03 10.39
CA GLY A 97 -3.72 -8.21 10.19
C GLY A 97 -4.80 -7.97 9.14
N LEU A 98 -5.45 -6.80 9.14
CA LEU A 98 -6.40 -6.45 8.08
C LEU A 98 -5.69 -6.24 6.74
N ALA A 99 -4.53 -5.59 6.72
CA ALA A 99 -3.72 -5.48 5.50
C ALA A 99 -3.33 -6.86 4.94
N THR A 100 -2.91 -7.78 5.82
CA THR A 100 -2.60 -9.18 5.47
C THR A 100 -3.84 -9.94 4.96
N PHE A 101 -5.03 -9.68 5.51
CA PHE A 101 -6.27 -10.33 5.08
C PHE A 101 -6.63 -10.01 3.62
N PHE A 102 -6.33 -8.79 3.15
CA PHE A 102 -6.59 -8.37 1.77
C PHE A 102 -5.45 -8.71 0.78
N GLN A 103 -4.27 -9.07 1.28
CA GLN A 103 -3.03 -9.33 0.52
C GLN A 103 -3.13 -10.48 -0.50
#